data_AF-A0AAU5Q0V6-F1
#
_entry.id   AF-A0AAU5Q0V6-F1
#
_cell.length_a   1.000
_cell.length_b   1.000
_cell.length_c   1.000
_cell.angle_alpha   90.00
_cell.angle_beta   90.00
_cell.angle_gamma   90.00
#
_symmetry.space_group_name_H-M   'P 1'
#
loop_
_entity.id
_entity.type
_entity.pdbx_description
1 polymer ?
#
loop_
_entity_poly.entity_id
_entity_poly.type
_entity_poly.pdbx_seq_one_letter_code
_entity_poly.pdbx_strand_id
1 'polypeptide(L)'
;MHHRHTLAAVAAGILLTAGIGATIPAGATNTPSPRSSHQATALVVNARWGGHATFDRLVIDVRGAMPPVTVHQVGALRYDGSGHKVPLAGKRFLEIRFSPAAAHDNAGKSVYQGPRLVKIHLPALKGVALTGDFEGVVTIGAAFDTTPVYTSFRLHSPERFVVDIAHPVGCRA
;
A
#
# COMPACT_ATOMS: atom_id res chain seq x y z
N MET A 1 -5.86 -24.24 47.33
CA MET A 1 -6.70 -25.16 48.12
C MET A 1 -7.46 -26.05 47.17
N HIS A 2 -7.34 -27.35 47.40
CA HIS A 2 -7.59 -28.40 46.44
C HIS A 2 -9.07 -28.63 46.17
N HIS A 3 -9.35 -28.73 44.87
CA HIS A 3 -10.28 -29.65 44.20
C HIS A 3 -11.06 -30.58 45.14
N ARG A 4 -12.38 -30.38 45.22
CA ARG A 4 -13.29 -31.32 45.87
C ARG A 4 -13.92 -32.23 44.82
N HIS A 5 -13.62 -33.50 44.98
CA HIS A 5 -14.11 -34.60 44.17
C HIS A 5 -15.60 -34.88 44.44
N THR A 6 -16.22 -35.30 43.35
CA THR A 6 -17.60 -35.72 43.09
C THR A 6 -18.11 -36.88 43.96
N LEU A 7 -19.39 -36.77 44.34
CA LEU A 7 -20.30 -37.80 44.82
C LEU A 7 -21.68 -37.42 44.22
N ALA A 8 -22.61 -38.27 43.84
CA ALA A 8 -22.75 -39.71 43.75
C ALA A 8 -24.09 -39.99 43.03
N ALA A 9 -24.34 -41.27 42.78
CA ALA A 9 -25.65 -41.93 42.75
C ALA A 9 -26.51 -41.84 41.48
N VAL A 10 -26.55 -43.01 40.83
CA VAL A 10 -27.51 -43.54 39.87
C VAL A 10 -28.89 -43.73 40.52
N ALA A 11 -29.97 -43.43 39.81
CA ALA A 11 -31.25 -44.14 39.92
C ALA A 11 -32.11 -43.94 38.67
N ALA A 12 -32.71 -45.03 38.23
CA ALA A 12 -33.38 -45.26 36.96
C ALA A 12 -34.82 -44.73 36.89
N GLY A 13 -35.32 -44.56 35.67
CA GLY A 13 -36.74 -44.32 35.39
C GLY A 13 -37.01 -44.17 33.89
N ILE A 14 -37.19 -45.30 33.20
CA ILE A 14 -37.58 -45.39 31.79
C ILE A 14 -39.08 -45.13 31.67
N LEU A 15 -39.50 -44.23 30.78
CA LEU A 15 -40.80 -44.38 30.09
C LEU A 15 -40.76 -43.74 28.70
N LEU A 16 -41.03 -44.56 27.69
CA LEU A 16 -41.10 -44.23 26.28
C LEU A 16 -42.37 -43.42 25.97
N THR A 17 -42.21 -42.31 25.24
CA THR A 17 -43.27 -41.74 24.41
C THR A 17 -42.80 -41.66 22.96
N ALA A 18 -43.70 -42.10 22.09
CA ALA A 18 -43.47 -42.47 20.72
C ALA A 18 -43.49 -41.28 19.73
N GLY A 19 -42.74 -41.43 18.63
CA GLY A 19 -43.15 -40.97 17.31
C GLY A 19 -42.86 -39.52 16.96
N ILE A 20 -41.61 -39.25 16.58
CA ILE A 20 -41.16 -38.02 15.92
C ILE A 20 -41.68 -38.01 14.49
N GLY A 21 -42.42 -36.98 14.12
CA GLY A 21 -42.83 -36.70 12.74
C GLY A 21 -42.62 -35.23 12.40
N ALA A 22 -41.36 -34.77 12.37
CA ALA A 22 -41.01 -33.45 11.86
C ALA A 22 -40.17 -33.64 10.59
N THR A 23 -40.80 -33.44 9.42
CA THR A 23 -40.10 -33.34 8.14
C THR A 23 -39.35 -32.02 8.10
N ILE A 24 -38.03 -32.06 8.30
CA ILE A 24 -37.15 -30.92 8.05
C ILE A 24 -37.02 -30.79 6.54
N PRO A 25 -37.41 -29.67 5.90
CA PRO A 25 -37.01 -29.43 4.53
C PRO A 25 -35.49 -29.23 4.52
N ALA A 26 -34.76 -30.22 4.02
CA ALA A 26 -33.35 -30.09 3.68
C ALA A 26 -33.23 -29.21 2.42
N GLY A 27 -33.51 -27.92 2.57
CA GLY A 27 -33.14 -26.90 1.61
C GLY A 27 -31.70 -26.48 1.88
N ALA A 28 -30.72 -27.33 1.58
CA ALA A 28 -29.34 -26.91 1.50
C ALA A 28 -29.18 -26.07 0.23
N THR A 29 -29.59 -24.80 0.29
CA THR A 29 -29.17 -23.80 -0.68
C THR A 29 -27.66 -23.66 -0.52
N ASN A 30 -26.93 -24.29 -1.43
CA ASN A 30 -25.53 -23.97 -1.71
C ASN A 30 -25.49 -22.55 -2.27
N THR A 31 -25.69 -21.55 -1.41
CA THR A 31 -25.39 -20.17 -1.76
C THR A 31 -23.88 -20.12 -1.92
N PRO A 32 -23.35 -19.86 -3.12
CA PRO A 32 -21.92 -19.67 -3.26
C PRO A 32 -21.55 -18.52 -2.34
N SER A 33 -20.71 -18.77 -1.33
CA SER A 33 -20.09 -17.68 -0.60
C SER A 33 -19.46 -16.75 -1.64
N PRO A 34 -19.68 -15.43 -1.57
CA PRO A 34 -19.00 -14.53 -2.48
C PRO A 34 -17.51 -14.79 -2.32
N ARG A 35 -16.88 -15.31 -3.38
CA ARG A 35 -15.43 -15.37 -3.44
C ARG A 35 -15.00 -13.92 -3.23
N SER A 36 -14.35 -13.63 -2.10
CA SER A 36 -13.58 -12.41 -1.96
C SER A 36 -12.70 -12.35 -3.19
N SER A 37 -13.05 -11.50 -4.16
CA SER A 37 -12.13 -11.16 -5.23
C SER A 37 -10.98 -10.51 -4.51
N HIS A 38 -9.91 -11.25 -4.25
CA HIS A 38 -8.66 -10.67 -3.80
C HIS A 38 -8.29 -9.68 -4.90
N GLN A 39 -8.60 -8.40 -4.68
CA GLN A 39 -8.27 -7.35 -5.63
C GLN A 39 -6.77 -7.48 -5.83
N ALA A 40 -6.34 -7.69 -7.07
CA ALA A 40 -4.93 -7.89 -7.36
C ALA A 40 -4.16 -6.69 -6.80
N THR A 41 -3.16 -6.96 -5.97
CA THR A 41 -2.34 -5.92 -5.34
C THR A 41 -1.80 -4.97 -6.40
N ALA A 42 -2.00 -3.66 -6.19
CA ALA A 42 -1.49 -2.66 -7.11
C ALA A 42 0.02 -2.75 -7.20
N LEU A 43 0.56 -2.69 -8.41
CA LEU A 43 2.00 -2.77 -8.63
C LEU A 43 2.55 -1.39 -8.96
N VAL A 44 3.45 -0.88 -8.12
CA VAL A 44 4.24 0.32 -8.44
C VAL A 44 5.38 -0.12 -9.34
N VAL A 45 5.37 0.34 -10.60
CA VAL A 45 6.27 -0.19 -11.63
C VAL A 45 7.34 0.79 -12.07
N ASN A 46 7.14 2.10 -11.86
CA ASN A 46 8.14 3.10 -12.26
C ASN A 46 7.96 4.43 -11.52
N ALA A 47 9.04 5.21 -11.45
CA ALA A 47 9.00 6.62 -11.09
C ALA A 47 9.79 7.43 -12.12
N ARG A 48 9.15 8.44 -12.69
CA ARG A 48 9.70 9.30 -13.75
C ARG A 48 9.39 10.75 -13.45
N TRP A 49 10.20 11.66 -14.00
CA TRP A 49 10.06 13.09 -13.71
C TRP A 49 10.31 13.95 -14.95
N GLY A 50 9.85 15.20 -14.90
CA GLY A 50 10.08 16.19 -15.94
C GLY A 50 9.98 17.60 -15.37
N GLY A 51 10.80 18.51 -15.89
CA GLY A 51 10.71 19.93 -15.59
C GLY A 51 9.67 20.61 -16.48
N HIS A 52 8.91 21.54 -15.90
CA HIS A 52 8.03 22.44 -16.62
C HIS A 52 8.33 23.89 -16.23
N ALA A 53 7.72 24.86 -16.91
CA ALA A 53 8.04 26.28 -16.70
C ALA A 53 7.86 26.74 -15.24
N THR A 54 6.83 26.24 -14.54
CA THR A 54 6.46 26.69 -13.17
C THR A 54 6.37 25.55 -12.15
N PHE A 55 6.62 24.31 -12.57
CA PHE A 55 6.60 23.16 -11.68
C PHE A 55 7.47 22.02 -12.21
N ASP A 56 7.97 21.21 -11.29
CA ASP A 56 8.52 19.91 -11.61
C ASP A 56 7.45 18.86 -11.40
N ARG A 57 7.36 17.89 -12.29
CA ARG A 57 6.41 16.79 -12.18
C ARG A 57 7.13 15.51 -11.83
N LEU A 58 6.69 14.84 -10.77
CA LEU A 58 7.00 13.45 -10.46
C LEU A 58 5.78 12.59 -10.79
N VAL A 59 5.97 11.54 -11.57
CA VAL A 59 4.93 10.57 -11.93
C VAL A 59 5.35 9.19 -11.46
N ILE A 60 4.47 8.53 -10.73
CA ILE A 60 4.63 7.15 -10.28
C ILE A 60 3.63 6.32 -11.06
N ASP A 61 4.15 5.44 -11.92
CA ASP A 61 3.34 4.59 -12.77
C ASP A 61 2.89 3.35 -11.96
N VAL A 62 1.60 3.04 -12.03
CA VAL A 62 0.96 1.96 -11.27
C VAL A 62 0.27 1.01 -12.25
N ARG A 63 0.35 -0.30 -11.99
CA ARG A 63 -0.38 -1.33 -12.72
C ARG A 63 -1.41 -1.97 -11.79
N GLY A 64 -2.63 -2.15 -12.29
CA GLY A 64 -3.79 -2.53 -11.47
C GLY A 64 -4.57 -1.29 -11.04
N ALA A 65 -5.52 -1.46 -10.11
CA ALA A 65 -6.30 -0.34 -9.59
C ALA A 65 -5.41 0.57 -8.72
N MET A 66 -5.55 1.89 -8.84
CA MET A 66 -4.82 2.84 -7.99
C MET A 66 -5.18 2.64 -6.51
N PRO A 67 -4.22 2.32 -5.63
CA PRO A 67 -4.49 2.14 -4.21
C PRO A 67 -4.70 3.50 -3.53
N PRO A 68 -5.14 3.52 -2.27
CA PRO A 68 -4.93 4.67 -1.40
C PRO A 68 -3.47 5.13 -1.42
N VAL A 69 -3.28 6.45 -1.48
CA VAL A 69 -1.94 7.07 -1.49
C VAL A 69 -1.92 8.17 -0.44
N THR A 70 -0.89 8.17 0.40
CA THR A 70 -0.61 9.30 1.31
C THR A 70 0.68 9.99 0.89
N VAL A 71 0.72 11.32 1.10
CA VAL A 71 1.89 12.15 0.85
C VAL A 71 2.17 12.97 2.10
N HIS A 72 3.31 12.73 2.74
CA HIS A 72 3.71 13.42 3.96
C HIS A 72 5.01 14.19 3.76
N GLN A 73 5.06 15.42 4.26
CA GLN A 73 6.32 16.13 4.41
C GLN A 73 7.06 15.59 5.63
N VAL A 74 8.31 15.15 5.43
CA VAL A 74 9.12 14.58 6.51
C VAL A 74 10.50 15.25 6.58
N GLY A 75 11.09 15.25 7.77
CA GLY A 75 12.44 15.80 8.00
C GLY A 75 13.57 14.88 7.51
N ALA A 76 13.29 13.59 7.38
CA ALA A 76 14.22 12.61 6.82
C ALA A 76 13.44 11.39 6.30
N LEU A 77 13.90 10.82 5.19
CA LEU A 77 13.43 9.54 4.67
C LEU A 77 14.23 8.39 5.29
N ARG A 78 13.54 7.28 5.57
CA ARG A 78 14.13 6.03 6.07
C ARG A 78 13.76 4.87 5.15
N TYR A 79 14.65 3.89 5.04
CA TYR A 79 14.34 2.65 4.34
C TYR A 79 13.41 1.79 5.20
N ASP A 80 12.34 1.28 4.59
CA ASP A 80 11.39 0.40 5.27
C ASP A 80 12.10 -0.88 5.73
N GLY A 81 11.64 -1.46 6.84
CA GLY A 81 12.26 -2.62 7.50
C GLY A 81 13.55 -2.31 8.25
N SER A 82 14.51 -1.61 7.62
CA SER A 82 15.83 -1.37 8.21
C SER A 82 15.91 -0.10 9.09
N GLY A 83 15.10 0.92 8.80
CA GLY A 83 15.13 2.23 9.48
C GLY A 83 16.37 3.09 9.16
N HIS A 84 17.27 2.65 8.28
CA HIS A 84 18.44 3.44 7.90
C HIS A 84 18.05 4.71 7.12
N LYS A 85 18.86 5.77 7.26
CA LYS A 85 18.63 7.03 6.51
C LYS A 85 18.80 6.79 5.02
N VAL A 86 17.85 7.27 4.23
CA VAL A 86 18.01 7.31 2.77
C VAL A 86 18.96 8.45 2.41
N PRO A 87 20.05 8.20 1.66
CA PRO A 87 21.03 9.23 1.31
C PRO A 87 20.58 10.05 0.08
N LEU A 88 19.35 10.58 0.09
CA LEU A 88 18.88 11.50 -0.96
C LEU A 88 19.53 12.88 -0.80
N ALA A 89 19.86 13.50 -1.93
CA ALA A 89 20.33 14.88 -1.95
C ALA A 89 19.15 15.83 -1.66
N GLY A 90 19.23 16.60 -0.58
CA GLY A 90 18.23 17.61 -0.20
C GLY A 90 18.15 17.80 1.31
N LYS A 91 17.30 18.74 1.72
CA LYS A 91 17.08 19.12 3.14
C LYS A 91 15.64 18.87 3.58
N ARG A 92 14.72 18.74 2.63
CA ARG A 92 13.28 18.53 2.84
C ARG A 92 12.82 17.38 1.97
N PHE A 93 11.84 16.62 2.43
CA PHE A 93 11.43 15.39 1.76
C PHE A 93 9.92 15.21 1.72
N LEU A 94 9.44 14.52 0.69
CA LEU A 94 8.12 13.91 0.64
C LEU A 94 8.25 12.40 0.76
N GLU A 95 7.45 11.82 1.64
CA GLU A 95 7.21 10.38 1.73
C GLU A 95 5.85 10.09 1.06
N ILE A 96 5.88 9.29 0.00
CA ILE A 96 4.71 8.94 -0.81
C ILE A 96 4.45 7.44 -0.64
N ARG A 97 3.37 7.09 0.05
CA ARG A 97 3.06 5.70 0.41
C ARG A 97 1.85 5.19 -0.35
N PHE A 98 2.00 4.02 -0.96
CA PHE A 98 0.94 3.27 -1.64
C PHE A 98 0.61 2.04 -0.80
N SER A 99 -0.64 1.88 -0.40
CA SER A 99 -1.07 0.70 0.35
C SER A 99 -2.57 0.41 0.16
N PRO A 100 -2.95 -0.84 -0.18
CA PRO A 100 -2.08 -2.00 -0.43
C PRO A 100 -1.37 -1.90 -1.79
N ALA A 101 -0.06 -2.15 -1.81
CA ALA A 101 0.76 -2.15 -3.04
C ALA A 101 2.00 -3.04 -2.91
N ALA A 102 2.59 -3.41 -4.06
CA ALA A 102 3.88 -4.09 -4.15
C ALA A 102 4.71 -3.52 -5.30
N ALA A 103 6.03 -3.66 -5.21
CA ALA A 103 6.98 -3.36 -6.29
C ALA A 103 7.74 -4.62 -6.75
N HIS A 104 7.18 -5.80 -6.40
CA HIS A 104 7.62 -7.14 -6.77
C HIS A 104 6.45 -8.01 -7.27
N ASP A 105 6.77 -9.10 -7.95
CA ASP A 105 5.81 -10.14 -8.34
C ASP A 105 5.68 -11.22 -7.26
N ASN A 106 4.80 -12.20 -7.49
CA ASN A 106 4.54 -13.29 -6.52
C ASN A 106 5.77 -14.18 -6.24
N ALA A 107 6.80 -14.14 -7.09
CA ALA A 107 8.07 -14.84 -6.87
C ALA A 107 9.09 -13.98 -6.12
N GLY A 108 8.72 -12.75 -5.71
CA GLY A 108 9.58 -11.79 -5.04
C GLY A 108 10.52 -11.03 -5.98
N LYS A 109 10.41 -11.21 -7.30
CA LYS A 109 11.24 -10.48 -8.25
C LYS A 109 10.69 -9.07 -8.42
N SER A 110 11.57 -8.07 -8.34
CA SER A 110 11.13 -6.68 -8.52
C SER A 110 10.55 -6.45 -9.93
N VAL A 111 9.39 -5.82 -9.97
CA VAL A 111 8.73 -5.33 -11.20
C VAL A 111 8.97 -3.83 -11.42
N TYR A 112 9.62 -3.17 -10.46
CA TYR A 112 9.94 -1.76 -10.52
C TYR A 112 11.15 -1.51 -11.41
N GLN A 113 10.93 -0.72 -12.46
CA GLN A 113 11.92 -0.38 -13.48
C GLN A 113 12.53 1.00 -13.26
N GLY A 114 12.01 1.76 -12.28
CA GLY A 114 12.54 3.07 -11.94
C GLY A 114 13.86 2.99 -11.16
N PRO A 115 14.51 4.14 -10.92
CA PRO A 115 15.71 4.19 -10.11
C PRO A 115 15.38 3.86 -8.64
N ARG A 116 16.22 3.04 -7.99
CA ARG A 116 16.12 2.80 -6.54
C ARG A 116 16.53 4.04 -5.75
N LEU A 117 17.50 4.80 -6.27
CA LEU A 117 18.01 6.04 -5.69
C LEU A 117 18.67 6.84 -6.81
N VAL A 118 18.24 8.09 -7.02
CA VAL A 118 18.80 8.97 -8.04
C VAL A 118 18.84 10.41 -7.58
N LYS A 119 19.88 11.13 -7.99
CA LYS A 119 19.98 12.58 -7.88
C LYS A 119 19.44 13.24 -9.16
N ILE A 120 18.62 14.26 -9.00
CA ILE A 120 17.95 14.99 -10.08
C ILE A 120 18.36 16.46 -10.01
N HIS A 121 18.47 17.10 -11.17
CA HIS A 121 18.88 18.51 -11.29
C HIS A 121 17.78 19.34 -11.94
N LEU A 122 16.59 19.34 -11.34
CA LEU A 122 15.47 20.20 -11.72
C LEU A 122 15.33 21.39 -10.76
N PRO A 123 14.59 22.47 -11.10
CA PRO A 123 14.43 23.64 -10.24
C PRO A 123 14.00 23.33 -8.80
N ALA A 124 12.99 22.49 -8.58
CA ALA A 124 12.52 22.05 -7.27
C ALA A 124 12.99 20.63 -6.90
N LEU A 125 12.84 19.65 -7.79
CA LEU A 125 13.09 18.24 -7.50
C LEU A 125 14.59 17.91 -7.54
N LYS A 126 15.13 17.36 -6.44
CA LYS A 126 16.57 17.08 -6.25
C LYS A 126 16.94 15.61 -6.20
N GLY A 127 15.94 14.74 -6.03
CA GLY A 127 16.16 13.30 -6.09
C GLY A 127 14.89 12.52 -5.84
N VAL A 128 14.95 11.24 -6.20
CA VAL A 128 13.88 10.26 -5.98
C VAL A 128 14.51 8.95 -5.50
N ALA A 129 13.82 8.23 -4.61
CA ALA A 129 14.17 6.87 -4.23
C ALA A 129 12.94 5.98 -4.02
N LEU A 130 13.11 4.70 -4.32
CA LEU A 130 12.28 3.64 -3.76
C LEU A 130 12.80 3.34 -2.35
N THR A 131 12.07 3.77 -1.32
CA THR A 131 12.49 3.63 0.08
C THR A 131 11.93 2.38 0.74
N GLY A 132 10.91 1.76 0.16
CA GLY A 132 10.42 0.48 0.64
C GLY A 132 9.43 -0.20 -0.29
N ASP A 133 9.37 -1.51 -0.12
CA ASP A 133 8.44 -2.44 -0.75
C ASP A 133 8.30 -3.63 0.20
N PHE A 134 7.51 -3.46 1.25
CA PHE A 134 7.44 -4.35 2.39
C PHE A 134 6.02 -4.36 2.99
N GLU A 135 5.55 -5.52 3.44
CA GLU A 135 4.23 -5.70 4.11
C GLU A 135 3.03 -5.10 3.35
N GLY A 136 3.08 -5.10 2.01
CA GLY A 136 2.02 -4.53 1.18
C GLY A 136 2.03 -2.99 1.14
N VAL A 137 3.16 -2.37 1.44
CA VAL A 137 3.40 -0.94 1.32
C VAL A 137 4.57 -0.70 0.38
N VAL A 138 4.36 0.17 -0.60
CA VAL A 138 5.45 0.74 -1.39
C VAL A 138 5.62 2.20 -1.02
N THR A 139 6.85 2.60 -0.73
CA THR A 139 7.20 3.96 -0.35
C THR A 139 8.17 4.56 -1.35
N ILE A 140 7.78 5.70 -1.94
CA ILE A 140 8.64 6.53 -2.80
C ILE A 140 9.00 7.80 -2.05
N GLY A 141 10.28 8.11 -1.99
CA GLY A 141 10.81 9.34 -1.43
C GLY A 141 11.17 10.35 -2.51
N ALA A 142 10.88 11.62 -2.29
CA ALA A 142 11.35 12.74 -3.12
C ALA A 142 12.08 13.78 -2.26
N ALA A 143 13.13 14.41 -2.78
CA ALA A 143 13.90 15.42 -2.05
C ALA A 143 13.92 16.79 -2.71
N PHE A 144 14.07 17.78 -1.84
CA PHE A 144 14.01 19.21 -2.13
C PHE A 144 15.02 19.96 -1.27
N ASP A 145 15.50 21.11 -1.75
CA ASP A 145 16.37 22.00 -0.95
C ASP A 145 15.57 22.85 0.04
N THR A 146 14.34 23.20 -0.31
CA THR A 146 13.39 24.00 0.47
C THR A 146 12.08 23.25 0.64
N THR A 147 11.18 23.75 1.50
CA THR A 147 9.88 23.09 1.75
C THR A 147 9.07 23.06 0.45
N PRO A 148 8.69 21.87 -0.06
CA PRO A 148 7.97 21.78 -1.32
C PRO A 148 6.53 22.29 -1.17
N VAL A 149 6.09 23.11 -2.12
CA VAL A 149 4.68 23.41 -2.35
C VAL A 149 4.21 22.50 -3.48
N TYR A 150 3.23 21.64 -3.23
CA TYR A 150 2.85 20.62 -4.21
C TYR A 150 1.34 20.40 -4.30
N THR A 151 0.92 19.86 -5.44
CA THR A 151 -0.41 19.30 -5.68
C THR A 151 -0.26 17.85 -6.13
N SER A 152 -1.17 16.97 -5.71
CA SER A 152 -1.17 15.58 -6.15
C SER A 152 -2.52 15.17 -6.72
N PHE A 153 -2.50 14.37 -7.78
CA PHE A 153 -3.71 13.86 -8.45
C PHE A 153 -3.42 12.54 -9.17
N ARG A 154 -4.48 11.94 -9.73
CA ARG A 154 -4.42 10.67 -10.45
C ARG A 154 -4.72 10.89 -11.92
N LEU A 155 -4.04 10.14 -12.77
CA LEU A 155 -4.41 9.99 -14.18
C LEU A 155 -4.71 8.52 -14.44
N HIS A 156 -5.69 8.29 -15.31
CA HIS A 156 -6.11 6.95 -15.72
C HIS A 156 -5.60 6.65 -17.14
N SER A 157 -5.64 5.38 -17.54
CA SER A 157 -5.30 4.92 -18.89
C SER A 157 -3.91 5.40 -19.42
N PRO A 158 -2.77 5.01 -18.83
CA PRO A 158 -2.59 4.09 -17.69
C PRO A 158 -2.69 4.79 -16.32
N GLU A 159 -2.82 4.00 -15.25
CA GLU A 159 -2.85 4.49 -13.86
C GLU A 159 -1.52 5.14 -13.47
N ARG A 160 -1.62 6.39 -13.01
CA ARG A 160 -0.49 7.22 -12.64
C ARG A 160 -0.84 8.07 -11.44
N PHE A 161 0.01 8.07 -10.43
CA PHE A 161 -0.04 9.05 -9.36
C PHE A 161 0.95 10.18 -9.69
N VAL A 162 0.46 11.41 -9.71
CA VAL A 162 1.23 12.58 -10.12
C VAL A 162 1.39 13.51 -8.94
N VAL A 163 2.61 14.03 -8.76
CA VAL A 163 2.94 15.10 -7.82
C VAL A 163 3.59 16.24 -8.62
N ASP A 164 2.92 17.38 -8.65
CA ASP A 164 3.45 18.61 -9.23
C ASP A 164 4.00 19.48 -8.12
N ILE A 165 5.27 19.85 -8.22
CA ILE A 165 5.99 20.65 -7.23
C ILE A 165 6.26 22.03 -7.82
N ALA A 166 5.59 23.03 -7.27
CA ALA A 166 5.69 24.40 -7.74
C ALA A 166 7.10 24.98 -7.49
N HIS A 167 7.57 25.76 -8.45
CA HIS A 167 8.76 26.58 -8.32
C HIS A 167 8.58 27.90 -9.09
N PRO A 168 9.38 28.94 -8.77
CA PRO A 168 9.44 30.13 -9.61
C PRO A 168 9.74 29.76 -11.07
N VAL A 169 9.36 30.62 -12.02
CA VAL A 169 9.57 30.35 -13.44
C VAL A 169 11.01 29.94 -13.70
N GLY A 170 11.19 28.67 -14.07
CA GLY A 170 12.47 28.04 -14.32
C GLY A 170 12.46 27.49 -15.73
N CYS A 171 12.76 28.33 -16.71
CA CYS A 171 12.87 27.88 -18.09
C CYS A 171 14.07 26.92 -18.22
N ARG A 172 13.82 25.67 -18.62
CA ARG A 172 14.76 24.88 -19.44
C ARG A 172 13.97 24.07 -20.46
N ALA A 173 14.18 24.42 -21.73
CA ALA A 173 13.87 23.58 -22.88
C ALA A 173 14.85 22.40 -22.94
#